data_AF-A0A7X3ZDB9-F1
#
_entry.id   AF-A0A7X3ZDB9-F1
#
_cell.length_a   1.000
_cell.length_b   1.000
_cell.length_c   1.000
_cell.angle_alpha   90.00
_cell.angle_beta   90.00
_cell.angle_gamma   90.00
#
_symmetry.space_group_name_H-M   'P 1'
#
loop_
_entity.id
_entity.type
_entity.pdbx_description
1 polymer ?
#
loop_
_entity_poly.entity_id
_entity_poly.type
_entity_poly.pdbx_seq_one_letter_code
_entity_poly.pdbx_strand_id
1 'polypeptide(L)'
;MGHENDESNLSFRVVGSWSAGTNRLYLMMERFDNYWDRNGIGAVAAGDDSWEIMIDADHGGDRHFALPDDYDDDDERQRNQGRFAQNAHYCWPDMPDANRAVGWKWFFNSKSTWHDVPPWGDYGFQLDGEVNSGEVTARIEVMTGAWDDFHWIGPDDSQIHTFTEGNTMGLGWVVHDMDSAEEDNGGASDGGWGINPNIQMWFDCVNCSDFLLAPIDPRVDFSSVETAVEEESWGRIKAAYIQ
;
A
#
# COMPACT_ATOMS: atom_id res chain seq x y z
N MET A 1 11.60 13.12 13.12
CA MET A 1 10.44 13.98 12.81
C MET A 1 10.96 15.40 12.68
N GLY A 2 11.16 15.98 11.51
CA GLY A 2 11.04 15.55 10.11
C GLY A 2 11.64 16.72 9.34
N HIS A 3 12.42 16.45 8.29
CA HIS A 3 12.90 17.53 7.44
C HIS A 3 11.71 18.25 6.81
N GLU A 4 11.89 19.52 6.43
CA GLU A 4 10.83 20.23 5.68
C GLU A 4 10.61 19.48 4.37
N ASN A 5 9.36 19.19 4.06
CA ASN A 5 8.94 18.54 2.82
C ASN A 5 9.52 19.26 1.60
N ASP A 6 10.47 18.63 0.89
CA ASP A 6 11.11 19.17 -0.31
C ASP A 6 10.60 18.44 -1.56
N GLU A 7 9.81 19.13 -2.37
CA GLU A 7 9.23 18.58 -3.61
C GLU A 7 10.27 18.33 -4.72
N SER A 8 11.49 18.85 -4.58
CA SER A 8 12.61 18.55 -5.49
C SER A 8 13.35 17.28 -5.14
N ASN A 9 13.14 16.75 -3.93
CA ASN A 9 13.58 15.43 -3.52
C ASN A 9 12.46 14.41 -3.84
N LEU A 10 11.33 14.46 -3.12
CA LEU A 10 10.19 13.57 -3.34
C LEU A 10 8.92 14.36 -3.67
N SER A 11 8.24 13.98 -4.75
CA SER A 11 6.88 14.42 -4.99
C SER A 11 6.01 13.32 -5.57
N PHE A 12 4.73 13.28 -5.18
CA PHE A 12 3.84 12.23 -5.65
C PHE A 12 2.39 12.65 -5.67
N ARG A 13 1.60 11.90 -6.43
CA ARG A 13 0.14 11.98 -6.45
C ARG A 13 -0.42 10.58 -6.24
N VAL A 14 -1.31 10.45 -5.27
CA VAL A 14 -2.10 9.24 -5.05
C VAL A 14 -3.54 9.46 -5.50
N VAL A 15 -4.13 8.45 -6.12
CA VAL A 15 -5.57 8.34 -6.40
C VAL A 15 -6.06 7.01 -5.84
N GLY A 16 -7.09 7.05 -4.99
CA GLY A 16 -7.75 5.86 -4.46
C GLY A 16 -9.19 5.77 -4.89
N SER A 17 -9.66 4.54 -5.15
CA SER A 17 -11.05 4.24 -5.48
C SER A 17 -11.41 2.81 -5.09
N TRP A 18 -12.69 2.47 -5.19
CA TRP A 18 -13.23 1.17 -4.80
C TRP A 18 -14.32 0.73 -5.78
N SER A 19 -14.58 -0.57 -5.91
CA SER A 19 -15.70 -1.09 -6.72
C SER A 19 -16.52 -2.10 -5.96
N ALA A 20 -17.83 -1.89 -5.91
CA ALA A 20 -18.79 -2.89 -5.43
C ALA A 20 -18.84 -4.13 -6.36
N GLY A 21 -18.62 -3.94 -7.67
CA GLY A 21 -18.72 -5.00 -8.68
C GLY A 21 -17.59 -6.03 -8.56
N THR A 22 -16.35 -5.57 -8.44
CA THR A 22 -15.19 -6.45 -8.23
C THR A 22 -14.92 -6.72 -6.75
N ASN A 23 -15.51 -5.91 -5.85
CA ASN A 23 -15.27 -5.92 -4.42
C ASN A 23 -13.79 -5.70 -4.07
N ARG A 24 -13.17 -4.66 -4.66
CA ARG A 24 -11.74 -4.35 -4.49
C ARG A 24 -11.50 -2.86 -4.24
N LEU A 25 -10.38 -2.59 -3.57
CA LEU A 25 -9.75 -1.29 -3.52
C LEU A 25 -8.73 -1.17 -4.66
N TYR A 26 -8.70 0.00 -5.28
CA TYR A 26 -7.81 0.36 -6.36
C TYR A 26 -7.05 1.62 -5.99
N LEU A 27 -5.74 1.54 -5.98
CA LEU A 27 -4.85 2.64 -5.64
C LEU A 27 -3.88 2.86 -6.79
N MET A 28 -3.58 4.12 -7.08
CA MET A 28 -2.59 4.51 -8.09
C MET A 28 -1.70 5.58 -7.52
N MET A 29 -0.40 5.49 -7.79
CA MET A 29 0.57 6.51 -7.45
C MET A 29 1.39 6.88 -8.69
N GLU A 30 1.57 8.17 -8.90
CA GLU A 30 2.66 8.71 -9.71
C GLU A 30 3.66 9.35 -8.76
N ARG A 31 4.90 8.88 -8.76
CA ARG A 31 5.98 9.32 -7.87
C ARG A 31 7.13 9.84 -8.71
N PHE A 32 7.59 11.04 -8.42
CA PHE A 32 8.93 11.51 -8.74
C PHE A 32 9.81 11.33 -7.51
N ASP A 33 11.05 10.95 -7.73
CA ASP A 33 12.08 10.86 -6.71
C ASP A 33 13.44 11.31 -7.27
N ASN A 34 14.23 12.05 -6.51
CA ASN A 34 15.60 12.41 -6.89
C ASN A 34 16.58 11.25 -6.75
N TYR A 35 16.26 10.26 -5.92
CA TYR A 35 17.03 9.03 -5.80
C TYR A 35 16.13 7.92 -5.25
N TRP A 36 15.86 6.88 -6.05
CA TRP A 36 15.06 5.76 -5.53
C TRP A 36 15.96 4.72 -4.85
N ASP A 37 16.09 4.78 -3.53
CA ASP A 37 16.90 3.83 -2.75
C ASP A 37 16.21 2.46 -2.60
N ARG A 38 16.84 1.43 -3.16
CA ARG A 38 16.46 0.01 -3.04
C ARG A 38 17.56 -0.84 -2.38
N ASN A 39 18.59 -0.20 -1.85
CA ASN A 39 19.75 -0.80 -1.20
C ASN A 39 19.87 -0.42 0.28
N GLY A 40 19.02 0.49 0.77
CA GLY A 40 19.09 0.99 2.13
C GLY A 40 18.95 -0.12 3.17
N ILE A 41 19.44 0.14 4.38
CA ILE A 41 19.40 -0.80 5.51
C ILE A 41 18.77 -0.14 6.72
N GLY A 42 17.56 -0.56 7.08
CA GLY A 42 16.80 0.08 8.15
C GLY A 42 15.74 -0.79 8.79
N ALA A 43 15.18 -0.30 9.90
CA ALA A 43 14.07 -0.95 10.60
C ALA A 43 12.70 -0.52 10.04
N VAL A 44 12.59 0.70 9.52
CA VAL A 44 11.41 1.23 8.83
C VAL A 44 11.52 0.85 7.35
N ALA A 45 10.46 0.29 6.75
CA ALA A 45 10.45 -0.14 5.36
C ALA A 45 11.65 -1.03 4.95
N ALA A 46 12.30 -1.67 5.93
CA ALA A 46 13.56 -2.37 5.75
C ALA A 46 14.75 -1.52 5.23
N GLY A 47 14.61 -0.19 5.24
CA GLY A 47 15.53 0.78 4.67
C GLY A 47 15.24 1.13 3.22
N ASP A 48 14.18 0.58 2.62
CA ASP A 48 13.87 0.86 1.22
C ASP A 48 12.83 1.96 1.07
N ASP A 49 12.92 2.65 -0.05
CA ASP A 49 11.82 3.42 -0.59
C ASP A 49 10.62 2.53 -0.90
N SER A 50 9.51 2.82 -0.24
CA SER A 50 8.31 1.99 -0.32
C SER A 50 7.04 2.81 -0.14
N TRP A 51 5.93 2.25 -0.57
CA TRP A 51 4.61 2.78 -0.24
C TRP A 51 3.97 1.88 0.81
N GLU A 52 3.82 2.35 2.03
CA GLU A 52 3.12 1.65 3.10
C GLU A 52 1.65 2.03 3.08
N ILE A 53 0.75 1.03 3.07
CA ILE A 53 -0.70 1.25 3.08
C ILE A 53 -1.31 0.47 4.25
N MET A 54 -2.21 1.13 4.98
CA MET A 54 -3.05 0.55 6.02
C MET A 54 -4.51 0.53 5.58
N ILE A 55 -5.16 -0.60 5.77
CA ILE A 55 -6.56 -0.84 5.42
C ILE A 55 -7.28 -1.36 6.67
N ASP A 56 -8.30 -0.63 7.09
CA ASP A 56 -9.21 -0.97 8.18
C ASP A 56 -10.64 -0.94 7.62
N ALA A 57 -11.05 -2.08 7.06
CA ALA A 57 -12.17 -2.12 6.12
C ALA A 57 -13.52 -1.86 6.80
N ASP A 58 -13.70 -2.36 8.02
CA ASP A 58 -14.90 -2.16 8.83
C ASP A 58 -14.83 -0.89 9.70
N HIS A 59 -13.71 -0.15 9.62
CA HIS A 59 -13.46 1.10 10.34
C HIS A 59 -13.49 0.93 11.87
N GLY A 60 -13.03 -0.23 12.36
CA GLY A 60 -12.99 -0.56 13.79
C GLY A 60 -11.87 0.17 14.56
N GLY A 61 -10.86 0.67 13.88
CA GLY A 61 -9.64 1.23 14.48
C GLY A 61 -8.73 0.16 15.09
N ASP A 62 -8.84 -1.08 14.61
CA ASP A 62 -8.20 -2.24 15.21
C ASP A 62 -6.67 -2.24 15.03
N ARG A 63 -6.03 -3.08 15.85
CA ARG A 63 -4.61 -3.40 15.68
C ARG A 63 -4.42 -4.28 14.45
N HIS A 64 -3.40 -3.96 13.66
CA HIS A 64 -2.93 -4.87 12.63
C HIS A 64 -1.78 -5.74 13.14
N PHE A 65 -1.07 -5.35 14.22
CA PHE A 65 0.10 -6.07 14.70
C PHE A 65 -0.07 -6.59 16.13
N ALA A 66 0.26 -7.87 16.35
CA ALA A 66 0.28 -8.49 17.68
C ALA A 66 1.73 -8.59 18.21
N LEU A 67 1.96 -8.15 19.46
CA LEU A 67 3.24 -8.25 20.13
C LEU A 67 3.51 -9.67 20.65
N PRO A 68 4.78 -10.02 20.90
CA PRO A 68 5.13 -11.30 21.53
C PRO A 68 4.40 -11.56 22.86
N ASP A 69 4.14 -10.52 23.65
CA ASP A 69 3.53 -10.65 24.98
C ASP A 69 2.00 -10.46 24.97
N ASP A 70 1.38 -10.25 23.79
CA ASP A 70 -0.08 -10.09 23.69
C ASP A 70 -0.81 -11.43 23.85
N TYR A 71 -0.14 -12.56 23.56
CA TYR A 71 -0.71 -13.91 23.58
C TYR A 71 0.30 -14.92 24.13
N ASP A 72 -0.17 -15.88 24.93
CA ASP A 72 0.67 -16.96 25.47
C ASP A 72 0.99 -18.04 24.42
N ASP A 73 0.19 -18.10 23.34
CA ASP A 73 0.27 -19.09 22.27
C ASP A 73 0.71 -18.46 20.94
N ASP A 74 1.68 -19.09 20.29
CA ASP A 74 2.26 -18.59 19.04
C ASP A 74 1.26 -18.64 17.87
N ASP A 75 0.38 -19.64 17.84
CA ASP A 75 -0.65 -19.76 16.81
C ASP A 75 -1.73 -18.69 17.00
N GLU A 76 -2.16 -18.43 18.25
CA GLU A 76 -3.06 -17.32 18.57
C GLU A 76 -2.44 -15.96 18.25
N ARG A 77 -1.15 -15.77 18.51
CA ARG A 77 -0.44 -14.56 18.10
C ARG A 77 -0.44 -14.41 16.58
N GLN A 78 -0.07 -15.46 15.85
CA GLN A 78 -0.07 -15.45 14.39
C GLN A 78 -1.48 -15.17 13.82
N ARG A 79 -2.52 -15.65 14.48
CA ARG A 79 -3.93 -15.44 14.14
C ARG A 79 -4.39 -14.00 14.22
N ASN A 80 -3.79 -13.23 15.11
CA ASN A 80 -4.12 -11.83 15.30
C ASN A 80 -3.20 -10.88 14.54
N GLN A 81 -2.28 -11.40 13.72
CA GLN A 81 -1.53 -10.58 12.79
C GLN A 81 -2.38 -10.24 11.55
N GLY A 82 -2.71 -8.97 11.38
CA GLY A 82 -3.38 -8.46 10.18
C GLY A 82 -4.88 -8.78 10.12
N ARG A 83 -5.45 -9.25 11.24
CA ARG A 83 -6.77 -9.87 11.29
C ARG A 83 -7.89 -8.93 10.88
N PHE A 84 -8.03 -7.82 11.60
CA PHE A 84 -9.12 -6.85 11.44
C PHE A 84 -8.66 -5.62 10.65
N ALA A 85 -7.40 -5.24 10.84
CA ALA A 85 -6.71 -4.23 10.03
C ALA A 85 -5.49 -4.84 9.35
N GLN A 86 -5.21 -4.41 8.12
CA GLN A 86 -4.12 -4.91 7.27
C GLN A 86 -3.10 -3.82 6.98
N ASN A 87 -1.82 -4.13 7.05
CA ASN A 87 -0.73 -3.22 6.71
C ASN A 87 0.29 -3.92 5.80
N ALA A 88 0.67 -3.24 4.72
CA ALA A 88 1.68 -3.75 3.81
C ALA A 88 2.59 -2.63 3.32
N HIS A 89 3.87 -2.95 3.21
CA HIS A 89 4.81 -2.18 2.40
C HIS A 89 4.74 -2.71 0.97
N TYR A 90 4.66 -1.80 0.03
CA TYR A 90 4.69 -2.11 -1.38
C TYR A 90 6.01 -1.59 -1.95
N CYS A 91 6.76 -2.51 -2.54
CA CYS A 91 8.15 -2.34 -2.90
C CYS A 91 8.29 -2.60 -4.40
N TRP A 92 8.74 -1.58 -5.14
CA TRP A 92 8.97 -1.69 -6.57
C TRP A 92 10.34 -1.11 -6.95
N PRO A 93 11.02 -1.66 -7.96
CA PRO A 93 10.75 -2.97 -8.56
C PRO A 93 10.88 -4.11 -7.53
N ASP A 94 10.34 -5.29 -7.86
CA ASP A 94 10.47 -6.49 -7.01
C ASP A 94 11.96 -6.83 -6.79
N MET A 95 12.34 -7.12 -5.54
CA MET A 95 13.72 -7.39 -5.13
C MET A 95 13.83 -8.80 -4.51
N PRO A 96 13.92 -9.87 -5.32
CA PRO A 96 13.94 -11.25 -4.82
C PRO A 96 15.16 -11.59 -3.93
N ASP A 97 16.23 -10.80 -3.99
CA ASP A 97 17.47 -11.01 -3.24
C ASP A 97 17.57 -10.13 -1.97
N ALA A 98 16.64 -9.19 -1.79
CA ALA A 98 16.60 -8.38 -0.59
C ALA A 98 16.02 -9.24 0.55
N ASN A 99 16.76 -9.37 1.65
CA ASN A 99 16.46 -10.21 2.81
C ASN A 99 15.21 -9.75 3.62
N ARG A 100 14.26 -9.06 2.97
CA ARG A 100 13.39 -8.03 3.56
C ARG A 100 12.00 -7.92 2.92
N ALA A 101 11.85 -8.27 1.64
CA ALA A 101 10.57 -8.44 0.95
C ALA A 101 10.79 -9.39 -0.23
N VAL A 102 10.05 -10.48 -0.32
CA VAL A 102 10.02 -11.31 -1.54
C VAL A 102 8.75 -10.93 -2.27
N GLY A 103 8.87 -10.33 -3.46
CA GLY A 103 7.72 -9.84 -4.21
C GLY A 103 7.51 -8.33 -4.10
N TRP A 104 6.53 -7.85 -4.86
CA TRP A 104 6.10 -6.46 -4.94
C TRP A 104 5.37 -5.94 -3.69
N LYS A 105 4.94 -6.85 -2.80
CA LYS A 105 4.19 -6.56 -1.59
C LYS A 105 4.75 -7.34 -0.41
N TRP A 106 5.21 -6.62 0.60
CA TRP A 106 5.54 -7.16 1.91
C TRP A 106 4.37 -6.91 2.85
N PHE A 107 3.58 -7.95 3.07
CA PHE A 107 2.54 -7.92 4.09
C PHE A 107 3.19 -7.99 5.48
N PHE A 108 3.26 -6.86 6.17
CA PHE A 108 4.02 -6.72 7.41
C PHE A 108 3.54 -7.67 8.50
N ASN A 109 2.25 -8.02 8.46
CA ASN A 109 1.60 -8.82 9.48
C ASN A 109 1.92 -10.33 9.37
N SER A 110 2.07 -10.89 8.18
CA SER A 110 2.26 -12.34 8.04
C SER A 110 3.07 -12.71 6.81
N LYS A 111 3.59 -13.94 6.79
CA LYS A 111 4.30 -14.50 5.61
C LYS A 111 3.36 -15.04 4.54
N SER A 112 2.06 -14.81 4.67
CA SER A 112 1.08 -15.18 3.66
C SER A 112 1.30 -14.36 2.39
N THR A 113 1.15 -15.01 1.23
CA THR A 113 1.27 -14.36 -0.09
C THR A 113 0.10 -14.68 -1.01
N TRP A 114 -0.87 -15.49 -0.55
CA TRP A 114 -2.00 -15.90 -1.40
C TRP A 114 -2.86 -14.70 -1.85
N HIS A 115 -2.84 -13.60 -1.10
CA HIS A 115 -3.57 -12.37 -1.39
C HIS A 115 -2.83 -11.42 -2.34
N ASP A 116 -1.61 -11.74 -2.77
CA ASP A 116 -0.79 -10.89 -3.65
C ASP A 116 -1.01 -11.20 -5.13
N VAL A 117 -1.90 -12.16 -5.43
CA VAL A 117 -2.17 -12.62 -6.78
C VAL A 117 -3.67 -12.60 -7.07
N PRO A 118 -4.07 -12.62 -8.37
CA PRO A 118 -5.47 -12.67 -8.72
C PRO A 118 -6.20 -13.87 -8.08
N PRO A 119 -7.45 -13.69 -7.63
CA PRO A 119 -8.28 -12.50 -7.81
C PRO A 119 -8.12 -11.45 -6.70
N TRP A 120 -7.21 -11.62 -5.74
CA TRP A 120 -7.17 -10.79 -4.52
C TRP A 120 -6.23 -9.59 -4.63
N GLY A 121 -5.10 -9.76 -5.31
CA GLY A 121 -4.09 -8.73 -5.50
C GLY A 121 -3.59 -8.71 -6.95
N ASP A 122 -3.26 -7.52 -7.44
CA ASP A 122 -2.55 -7.32 -8.69
C ASP A 122 -1.87 -5.95 -8.65
N TYR A 123 -0.85 -5.74 -9.47
CA TYR A 123 -0.17 -4.45 -9.54
C TYR A 123 0.22 -4.08 -10.98
N GLY A 124 0.38 -2.79 -11.23
CA GLY A 124 1.01 -2.26 -12.44
C GLY A 124 2.23 -1.44 -12.04
N PHE A 125 3.34 -1.55 -12.75
CA PHE A 125 4.54 -0.77 -12.47
C PHE A 125 5.23 -0.37 -13.76
N GLN A 126 5.53 0.92 -13.87
CA GLN A 126 6.40 1.48 -14.89
C GLN A 126 7.40 2.41 -14.20
N LEU A 127 8.66 2.38 -14.65
CA LEU A 127 9.73 3.23 -14.17
C LEU A 127 10.41 3.93 -15.36
N ASP A 128 10.47 5.24 -15.31
CA ASP A 128 11.31 6.07 -16.17
C ASP A 128 12.54 6.49 -15.34
N GLY A 129 13.71 5.91 -15.62
CA GLY A 129 14.93 6.07 -14.83
C GLY A 129 15.51 4.72 -14.37
N GLU A 130 16.42 4.74 -13.40
CA GLU A 130 17.04 3.54 -12.84
C GLU A 130 17.14 3.66 -11.31
N VAL A 131 16.71 2.62 -10.59
CA VAL A 131 16.82 2.60 -9.12
C VAL A 131 18.27 2.71 -8.68
N ASN A 132 18.49 3.33 -7.52
CA ASN A 132 19.82 3.63 -6.98
C ASN A 132 20.70 4.47 -7.93
N SER A 133 20.10 5.18 -8.90
CA SER A 133 20.83 5.97 -9.90
C SER A 133 20.06 7.23 -10.32
N GLY A 134 20.14 8.27 -9.48
CA GLY A 134 19.60 9.59 -9.77
C GLY A 134 18.08 9.63 -9.87
N GLU A 135 17.57 10.66 -10.56
CA GLU A 135 16.15 10.98 -10.61
C GLU A 135 15.33 9.93 -11.36
N VAL A 136 14.13 9.64 -10.85
CA VAL A 136 13.20 8.70 -11.46
C VAL A 136 11.77 9.20 -11.42
N THR A 137 10.94 8.66 -12.31
CA THR A 137 9.48 8.77 -12.21
C THR A 137 8.87 7.38 -12.32
N ALA A 138 8.07 6.98 -11.32
CA ALA A 138 7.31 5.74 -11.38
C ALA A 138 5.81 5.97 -11.43
N ARG A 139 5.15 5.02 -12.10
CA ARG A 139 3.71 4.89 -12.17
C ARG A 139 3.34 3.53 -11.62
N ILE A 140 2.59 3.54 -10.54
CA ILE A 140 2.22 2.36 -9.76
C ILE A 140 0.71 2.25 -9.74
N GLU A 141 0.21 1.04 -9.93
CA GLU A 141 -1.18 0.66 -9.67
C GLU A 141 -1.22 -0.52 -8.72
N VAL A 142 -2.19 -0.55 -7.82
CA VAL A 142 -2.45 -1.63 -6.88
C VAL A 142 -3.94 -1.93 -6.90
N MET A 143 -4.28 -3.20 -7.11
CA MET A 143 -5.57 -3.77 -6.73
C MET A 143 -5.37 -4.59 -5.47
N THR A 144 -6.24 -4.43 -4.48
CA THR A 144 -6.23 -5.28 -3.28
C THR A 144 -7.63 -5.56 -2.77
N GLY A 145 -7.86 -6.79 -2.29
CA GLY A 145 -8.96 -7.11 -1.40
C GLY A 145 -8.70 -6.58 0.01
N ALA A 146 -9.77 -6.50 0.79
CA ALA A 146 -9.75 -6.15 2.21
C ALA A 146 -10.58 -7.20 2.99
N TRP A 147 -10.26 -7.40 4.27
CA TRP A 147 -10.79 -8.53 5.05
C TRP A 147 -11.32 -8.04 6.39
N ASP A 148 -12.54 -8.43 6.73
CA ASP A 148 -13.13 -8.24 8.06
C ASP A 148 -12.56 -9.26 9.06
N ASP A 149 -12.07 -10.41 8.57
CA ASP A 149 -11.34 -11.38 9.38
C ASP A 149 -10.32 -12.12 8.51
N PHE A 150 -9.09 -11.63 8.46
CA PHE A 150 -8.00 -12.24 7.71
C PHE A 150 -7.45 -13.50 8.39
N HIS A 151 -7.17 -14.53 7.59
CA HIS A 151 -6.46 -15.73 8.01
C HIS A 151 -5.28 -16.05 7.08
N TRP A 152 -4.09 -16.23 7.67
CA TRP A 152 -2.85 -16.44 6.90
C TRP A 152 -2.81 -17.75 6.11
N ILE A 153 -3.65 -18.74 6.46
CA ILE A 153 -3.76 -20.02 5.77
C ILE A 153 -4.32 -19.84 4.35
N GLY A 154 -5.35 -19.02 4.18
CA GLY A 154 -6.01 -18.91 2.90
C GLY A 154 -7.32 -18.12 2.91
N PRO A 155 -7.87 -17.87 1.71
CA PRO A 155 -9.12 -17.14 1.54
C PRO A 155 -10.34 -17.90 2.11
N ASP A 156 -10.33 -19.23 2.10
CA ASP A 156 -11.44 -20.06 2.62
C ASP A 156 -11.59 -19.96 4.14
N ASP A 157 -10.50 -19.63 4.84
CA ASP A 157 -10.47 -19.39 6.29
C ASP A 157 -10.64 -17.91 6.65
N SER A 158 -10.74 -17.04 5.64
CA SER A 158 -10.84 -15.60 5.80
C SER A 158 -12.27 -15.11 5.51
N GLN A 159 -12.63 -13.95 6.06
CA GLN A 159 -13.87 -13.24 5.74
C GLN A 159 -13.54 -11.97 4.96
N ILE A 160 -13.87 -11.98 3.66
CA ILE A 160 -13.66 -10.81 2.81
C ILE A 160 -14.65 -9.71 3.18
N HIS A 161 -14.18 -8.47 3.27
CA HIS A 161 -15.03 -7.32 3.44
C HIS A 161 -15.97 -7.16 2.24
N THR A 162 -17.20 -6.67 2.46
CA THR A 162 -18.12 -6.31 1.36
C THR A 162 -18.20 -4.79 1.24
N PHE A 163 -17.49 -4.23 0.26
CA PHE A 163 -17.52 -2.80 0.00
C PHE A 163 -18.92 -2.36 -0.41
N THR A 164 -19.49 -1.44 0.36
CA THR A 164 -20.87 -0.96 0.20
C THR A 164 -20.88 0.55 0.05
N GLU A 165 -21.61 1.04 -0.94
CA GLU A 165 -21.76 2.47 -1.20
C GLU A 165 -22.29 3.21 0.03
N GLY A 166 -21.67 4.33 0.36
CA GLY A 166 -22.03 5.19 1.49
C GLY A 166 -21.40 4.77 2.82
N ASN A 167 -20.75 3.62 2.91
CA ASN A 167 -19.96 3.26 4.10
C ASN A 167 -18.64 4.03 4.13
N THR A 168 -18.02 4.05 5.30
CA THR A 168 -16.66 4.57 5.50
C THR A 168 -15.74 3.41 5.85
N MET A 169 -14.51 3.44 5.34
CA MET A 169 -13.42 2.59 5.78
C MET A 169 -12.27 3.43 6.32
N GLY A 170 -11.38 2.84 7.10
CA GLY A 170 -10.10 3.43 7.45
C GLY A 170 -9.08 3.16 6.35
N LEU A 171 -8.50 4.24 5.80
CA LEU A 171 -7.41 4.16 4.85
C LEU A 171 -6.27 5.09 5.28
N GLY A 172 -5.08 4.52 5.43
CA GLY A 172 -3.86 5.25 5.71
C GLY A 172 -2.78 4.89 4.69
N TRP A 173 -1.87 5.82 4.43
CA TRP A 173 -0.63 5.49 3.73
C TRP A 173 0.50 6.41 4.12
N VAL A 174 1.72 5.92 3.90
CA VAL A 174 2.98 6.65 3.96
C VAL A 174 3.83 6.28 2.76
N VAL A 175 4.30 7.28 2.02
CA VAL A 175 5.37 7.11 1.03
C VAL A 175 6.68 7.33 1.77
N HIS A 176 7.47 6.26 1.89
CA HIS A 176 8.77 6.27 2.53
C HIS A 176 9.83 6.66 1.51
N ASP A 177 10.65 7.61 1.92
CA ASP A 177 11.83 8.09 1.24
C ASP A 177 12.99 7.89 2.23
N MET A 178 13.77 6.86 1.94
CA MET A 178 14.70 6.22 2.85
C MET A 178 16.14 6.38 2.40
N ASP A 179 16.39 7.35 1.52
CA ASP A 179 17.69 7.68 0.97
C ASP A 179 18.78 7.65 2.03
N SER A 180 19.61 6.61 1.92
CA SER A 180 20.61 6.29 2.95
C SER A 180 22.04 6.56 2.48
N ALA A 181 22.22 7.02 1.25
CA ALA A 181 23.52 7.37 0.70
C ALA A 181 24.10 8.61 1.42
N GLU A 182 25.40 8.58 1.72
CA GLU A 182 26.13 9.73 2.32
C GLU A 182 26.01 11.02 1.50
N GLU A 183 25.63 10.93 0.21
CA GLU A 183 25.53 12.06 -0.73
C GLU A 183 24.26 12.90 -0.59
N ASP A 184 23.15 12.38 -0.04
CA ASP A 184 21.87 13.11 0.00
C ASP A 184 21.65 13.85 1.33
N ASN A 185 21.59 13.11 2.45
CA ASN A 185 21.28 13.69 3.77
C ASN A 185 22.29 13.29 4.88
N GLY A 186 23.55 13.05 4.52
CA GLY A 186 24.60 12.72 5.51
C GLY A 186 24.34 11.44 6.31
N GLY A 187 23.54 10.52 5.75
CA GLY A 187 23.18 9.22 6.34
C GLY A 187 21.95 9.23 7.26
N ALA A 188 21.13 10.28 7.25
CA ALA A 188 19.81 10.29 7.90
C ALA A 188 18.69 10.01 6.88
N SER A 189 17.67 9.24 7.26
CA SER A 189 16.49 9.00 6.43
C SER A 189 15.65 10.27 6.31
N ASP A 190 15.23 10.60 5.08
CA ASP A 190 14.44 11.79 4.75
C ASP A 190 12.98 11.70 5.21
N GLY A 191 12.47 10.48 5.41
CA GLY A 191 11.36 10.18 6.29
C GLY A 191 10.16 9.60 5.56
N GLY A 192 8.95 10.03 5.93
CA GLY A 192 7.71 9.47 5.43
C GLY A 192 6.64 10.53 5.21
N TRP A 193 5.94 10.42 4.09
CA TRP A 193 4.91 11.36 3.66
C TRP A 193 3.55 10.69 3.64
N GLY A 194 2.63 11.12 4.52
CA GLY A 194 1.32 10.48 4.65
C GLY A 194 0.14 11.34 4.24
N ILE A 195 -1.02 10.69 4.11
CA ILE A 195 -2.31 11.36 3.87
C ILE A 195 -2.78 12.19 5.07
N ASN A 196 -2.36 11.80 6.29
CA ASN A 196 -2.66 12.52 7.51
C ASN A 196 -1.37 13.13 8.11
N PRO A 197 -1.49 14.07 9.07
CA PRO A 197 -0.32 14.59 9.80
C PRO A 197 0.29 13.57 10.78
N ASN A 198 -0.45 12.54 11.17
CA ASN A 198 0.02 11.49 12.08
C ASN A 198 0.35 10.21 11.32
N ILE A 199 1.53 10.20 10.70
CA ILE A 199 2.03 9.11 9.87
C ILE A 199 2.42 7.84 10.65
N GLN A 200 1.95 7.68 11.88
CA GLN A 200 2.14 6.47 12.65
C GLN A 200 1.33 5.34 12.02
N MET A 201 2.01 4.56 11.17
CA MET A 201 1.49 3.34 10.54
C MET A 201 1.85 2.06 11.34
N TRP A 202 2.51 2.23 12.48
CA TRP A 202 2.84 1.11 13.34
C TRP A 202 1.70 0.84 14.31
N PHE A 203 1.31 -0.44 14.39
CA PHE A 203 0.53 -1.10 15.43
C PHE A 203 -0.98 -1.17 15.18
N ASP A 204 -1.61 -0.04 14.87
CA ASP A 204 -3.06 0.08 14.77
C ASP A 204 -3.51 1.08 13.70
N CYS A 205 -4.80 1.01 13.37
CA CYS A 205 -5.44 1.87 12.39
C CYS A 205 -6.21 3.03 13.00
N VAL A 206 -5.98 3.39 14.28
CA VAL A 206 -6.65 4.54 14.92
C VAL A 206 -6.34 5.85 14.20
N ASN A 207 -5.19 5.91 13.52
CA ASN A 207 -4.76 7.07 12.73
C ASN A 207 -5.14 7.00 11.24
N CYS A 208 -5.81 5.93 10.80
CA CYS A 208 -6.31 5.87 9.43
C CYS A 208 -7.30 7.01 9.17
N SER A 209 -7.26 7.56 7.96
CA SER A 209 -8.22 8.58 7.57
C SER A 209 -9.55 7.94 7.19
N ASP A 210 -10.63 8.65 7.46
CA ASP A 210 -11.96 8.27 6.98
C ASP A 210 -11.98 8.34 5.45
N PHE A 211 -12.17 7.18 4.81
CA PHE A 211 -12.33 7.07 3.37
C PHE A 211 -13.78 6.69 3.07
N LEU A 212 -14.54 7.66 2.55
CA LEU A 212 -15.93 7.46 2.15
C LEU A 212 -15.98 6.63 0.86
N LEU A 213 -16.67 5.48 0.92
CA LEU A 213 -17.02 4.67 -0.23
C LEU A 213 -18.14 5.34 -1.03
N ALA A 214 -17.80 6.46 -1.67
CA ALA A 214 -18.77 7.31 -2.34
C ALA A 214 -19.38 6.63 -3.59
N PRO A 215 -20.66 6.93 -3.91
CA PRO A 215 -21.24 6.56 -5.19
C PRO A 215 -20.42 7.04 -6.38
N ILE A 216 -20.64 6.40 -7.52
CA ILE A 216 -20.27 6.98 -8.82
C ILE A 216 -20.98 8.33 -8.96
N ASP A 217 -20.22 9.39 -9.24
CA ASP A 217 -20.78 10.72 -9.46
C ASP A 217 -21.65 10.72 -10.73
N PRO A 218 -22.98 10.91 -10.63
CA PRO A 218 -23.88 10.84 -11.78
C PRO A 218 -23.66 11.99 -12.78
N ARG A 219 -22.85 12.99 -12.43
CA ARG A 219 -22.47 14.10 -13.32
C ARG A 219 -21.34 13.72 -14.28
N VAL A 220 -20.64 12.62 -14.02
CA VAL A 220 -19.56 12.12 -14.85
C VAL A 220 -20.08 10.98 -15.71
N ASP A 221 -20.10 11.18 -17.03
CA ASP A 221 -20.44 10.14 -17.99
C ASP A 221 -19.22 9.24 -18.25
N PHE A 222 -19.02 8.25 -17.38
CA PHE A 222 -17.94 7.27 -17.52
C PHE A 222 -18.06 6.43 -18.80
N SER A 223 -19.24 6.34 -19.43
CA SER A 223 -19.41 5.60 -20.70
C SER A 223 -18.79 6.32 -21.90
N SER A 224 -18.57 7.63 -21.78
CA SER A 224 -17.93 8.46 -22.80
C SER A 224 -16.40 8.48 -22.70
N VAL A 225 -15.83 7.92 -21.63
CA VAL A 225 -14.38 7.87 -21.42
C VAL A 225 -13.83 6.62 -22.10
N GLU A 226 -13.04 6.82 -23.17
CA GLU A 226 -12.32 5.71 -23.81
C GLU A 226 -11.38 5.05 -22.78
N THR A 227 -11.40 3.73 -22.72
CA THR A 227 -10.55 2.97 -21.80
C THR A 227 -9.10 3.09 -22.25
N ALA A 228 -8.18 3.53 -21.39
CA ALA A 228 -6.74 3.61 -21.70
C ALA A 228 -6.03 2.23 -21.67
N VAL A 229 -6.78 1.17 -21.92
CA VAL A 229 -6.40 -0.22 -21.63
C VAL A 229 -5.69 -0.79 -22.86
N GLU A 230 -4.39 -1.01 -22.73
CA GLU A 230 -3.60 -1.85 -23.64
C GLU A 230 -3.04 -3.02 -22.82
N GLU A 231 -2.69 -4.15 -23.47
CA GLU A 231 -2.23 -5.37 -22.76
C GLU A 231 -1.07 -5.11 -21.77
N GLU A 232 -0.25 -4.08 -22.03
CA GLU A 232 0.88 -3.69 -21.18
C GLU A 232 0.87 -2.20 -20.82
N SER A 233 -0.30 -1.54 -20.81
CA SER A 233 -0.36 -0.15 -20.33
C SER A 233 -0.45 -0.07 -18.81
N TRP A 234 0.05 1.05 -18.30
CA TRP A 234 -0.14 1.51 -16.92
C TRP A 234 -1.61 1.67 -16.50
N GLY A 235 -2.61 1.41 -17.38
CA GLY A 235 -4.03 1.54 -17.09
C GLY A 235 -4.78 0.21 -17.02
N ARG A 236 -4.08 -0.93 -17.01
CA ARG A 236 -4.71 -2.25 -17.06
C ARG A 236 -5.61 -2.53 -15.86
N ILE A 237 -5.22 -2.09 -14.65
CA ILE A 237 -6.00 -2.35 -13.44
C ILE A 237 -7.25 -1.47 -13.40
N LYS A 238 -7.18 -0.25 -13.96
CA LYS A 238 -8.34 0.64 -14.11
C LYS A 238 -9.46 0.04 -14.97
N ALA A 239 -9.12 -0.87 -15.89
CA ALA A 239 -10.12 -1.58 -16.71
C ALA A 239 -11.10 -2.41 -15.85
N ALA A 240 -10.61 -2.97 -14.74
CA ALA A 240 -11.41 -3.79 -13.84
C ALA A 240 -12.48 -2.98 -13.10
N TYR A 241 -12.36 -1.65 -13.07
CA TYR A 241 -13.31 -0.76 -12.40
C TYR A 241 -14.66 -0.65 -13.12
N ILE A 242 -14.71 -0.92 -14.43
CA ILE A 242 -15.87 -0.64 -15.30
C ILE A 242 -16.74 -1.90 -15.53
N GLN A 243 -16.36 -3.05 -14.96
CA GLN A 243 -17.11 -4.31 -15.10
C GLN A 243 -18.21 -4.48 -14.05
#